data_AF-A0A2D2H0I0-F1
#
_entry.id   AF-A0A2D2H0I0-F1
#
_cell.length_a   1.000
_cell.length_b   1.000
_cell.length_c   1.000
_cell.angle_alpha   90.00
_cell.angle_beta   90.00
_cell.angle_gamma   90.00
#
_symmetry.space_group_name_H-M   'P 1'
#
loop_
_entity.id
_entity.type
_entity.pdbx_description
1 polymer ?
#
loop_
_entity_poly.entity_id
_entity_poly.type
_entity_poly.pdbx_seq_one_letter_code
_entity_poly.pdbx_strand_id
1 'polypeptide(L)'
;MASAIFIPCSPDPLRHGDADAVRMVLLRRMAGFRAVGQGPWRGLAARLLRILSPVLVWMRDHAGLVLDHTAVRFSMELSSVAALATRRRFRRLIGGEIVEIEAWAMPEAIVYPLNRWLDDLPGYDSRLPVERQTIVPLRHHANVVFFGAPA
;
A
#
# COMPACT_ATOMS: atom_id res chain seq x y z
N MET A 1 26.76 -23.57 33.26
CA MET A 1 25.56 -23.80 32.43
C MET A 1 25.18 -22.46 31.81
N ALA A 2 25.42 -22.28 30.51
CA ALA A 2 25.12 -21.01 29.83
C ALA A 2 23.62 -20.94 29.52
N SER A 3 22.94 -19.99 30.14
CA SER A 3 21.52 -19.72 29.87
C SER A 3 21.43 -19.07 28.49
N ALA A 4 20.86 -19.78 27.52
CA ALA A 4 20.55 -19.21 26.21
C ALA A 4 19.52 -18.09 26.43
N ILE A 5 19.93 -16.84 26.18
CA ILE A 5 19.01 -15.72 26.10
C ILE A 5 18.15 -15.97 24.86
N PHE A 6 16.94 -16.47 25.07
CA PHE A 6 15.90 -16.46 24.04
C PHE A 6 15.58 -14.98 23.81
N ILE A 7 16.15 -14.38 22.76
CA ILE A 7 15.67 -13.10 22.26
C ILE A 7 14.34 -13.45 21.56
N PRO A 8 13.16 -13.13 22.12
CA PRO A 8 11.92 -13.34 21.40
C PRO A 8 12.02 -12.53 20.10
N CYS A 9 11.98 -13.22 18.97
CA CYS A 9 11.85 -12.56 17.67
C CYS A 9 10.57 -11.73 17.76
N SER A 10 10.68 -10.40 17.72
CA SER A 10 9.52 -9.52 17.73
C SER A 10 8.55 -10.00 16.65
N PRO A 11 7.25 -10.19 16.94
CA PRO A 11 6.30 -10.65 15.93
C PRO A 11 6.36 -9.72 14.72
N ASP A 12 6.55 -10.30 13.53
CA ASP A 12 6.58 -9.54 12.27
C ASP A 12 5.27 -8.75 12.13
N PRO A 13 5.30 -7.41 12.17
CA PRO A 13 4.08 -6.61 12.13
C PRO A 13 3.29 -6.80 10.85
N LEU A 14 3.93 -7.20 9.74
CA LEU A 14 3.21 -7.51 8.51
C LEU A 14 2.40 -8.79 8.64
N ARG A 15 2.88 -9.78 9.42
CA ARG A 15 2.19 -11.06 9.62
C ARG A 15 1.09 -11.01 10.67
N HIS A 16 1.32 -10.29 11.77
CA HIS A 16 0.44 -10.35 12.95
C HIS A 16 0.01 -8.99 13.49
N GLY A 17 0.54 -7.90 12.93
CA GLY A 17 0.25 -6.55 13.41
C GLY A 17 -1.15 -6.08 13.00
N ASP A 18 -1.68 -5.15 13.78
CA ASP A 18 -2.87 -4.38 13.41
C ASP A 18 -2.54 -3.36 12.30
N ALA A 19 -3.55 -2.59 11.89
CA ALA A 19 -3.39 -1.58 10.83
C ALA A 19 -2.34 -0.51 11.21
N ASP A 20 -2.19 -0.18 12.48
CA ASP A 20 -1.22 0.82 12.92
C ASP A 20 0.21 0.27 12.87
N ALA A 21 0.41 -0.98 13.27
CA ALA A 21 1.68 -1.68 13.18
C ALA A 21 2.12 -1.87 11.71
N VAL A 22 1.20 -2.29 10.83
CA VAL A 22 1.43 -2.35 9.38
C VAL A 22 1.75 -0.95 8.84
N ARG A 23 0.99 0.08 9.21
CA ARG A 23 1.24 1.48 8.81
C ARG A 23 2.65 1.92 9.16
N MET A 24 3.13 1.59 10.37
CA MET A 24 4.47 1.97 10.81
C MET A 24 5.57 1.26 10.00
N VAL A 25 5.36 -0.01 9.62
CA VAL A 25 6.29 -0.71 8.72
C VAL A 25 6.30 -0.05 7.34
N LEU A 26 5.12 0.24 6.76
CA LEU A 26 5.01 0.92 5.47
C LEU A 26 5.66 2.31 5.52
N LEU A 27 5.44 3.06 6.60
CA LEU A 27 6.02 4.39 6.80
C LEU A 27 7.53 4.33 6.89
N ARG A 28 8.12 3.38 7.63
CA ARG A 28 9.58 3.20 7.71
C ARG A 28 10.17 2.89 6.34
N ARG A 29 9.45 2.10 5.54
CA ARG A 29 9.86 1.75 4.19
C ARG A 29 9.77 2.93 3.23
N MET A 30 8.75 3.77 3.38
CA MET A 30 8.63 5.05 2.68
C MET A 30 9.61 6.11 3.20
N ALA A 31 10.03 6.06 4.47
CA ALA A 31 10.99 7.00 5.06
C ALA A 31 12.41 6.80 4.54
N GLY A 32 12.72 5.65 3.93
CA GLY A 32 13.91 5.46 3.10
C GLY A 32 13.91 6.34 1.83
N PHE A 33 12.75 6.91 1.46
CA PHE A 33 12.59 7.91 0.43
C PHE A 33 12.56 9.30 1.11
N ARG A 34 13.60 10.12 0.87
CA ARG A 34 13.85 11.44 1.48
C ARG A 34 12.66 12.41 1.48
N ALA A 35 11.66 12.28 0.60
CA ALA A 35 10.52 13.20 0.57
C ALA A 35 9.50 13.01 1.69
N VAL A 36 9.47 11.84 2.34
CA VAL A 36 8.49 11.56 3.41
C VAL A 36 8.93 12.17 4.76
N GLY A 37 10.22 12.49 4.92
CA GLY A 37 10.74 13.11 6.15
C GLY A 37 10.35 14.58 6.30
N GLN A 38 10.51 15.38 5.24
CA GLN A 38 10.39 16.86 5.29
C GLN A 38 9.80 17.49 4.01
N GLY A 39 9.31 16.71 3.05
CA GLY A 39 8.80 17.21 1.78
C GLY A 39 7.30 17.57 1.81
N PRO A 40 6.79 18.33 0.82
CA PRO A 40 5.39 18.73 0.74
C PRO A 40 4.42 17.53 0.65
N TRP A 41 4.93 16.37 0.25
CA TRP A 41 4.17 15.13 0.06
C TRP A 41 4.00 14.31 1.34
N ARG A 42 4.67 14.67 2.45
CA ARG A 42 4.63 13.90 3.71
C ARG A 42 3.20 13.70 4.24
N GLY A 43 2.38 14.75 4.23
CA GLY A 43 0.99 14.66 4.69
C GLY A 43 0.15 13.74 3.81
N LEU A 44 0.37 13.78 2.49
CA LEU A 44 -0.30 12.93 1.51
C LEU A 44 0.15 11.47 1.62
N ALA A 45 1.45 11.22 1.85
CA ALA A 45 1.98 9.90 2.10
C ALA A 45 1.41 9.29 3.38
N ALA A 46 1.37 10.05 4.48
CA ALA A 46 0.76 9.61 5.72
C ALA A 46 -0.75 9.31 5.55
N ARG A 47 -1.46 10.13 4.77
CA ARG A 47 -2.87 9.90 4.43
C ARG A 47 -3.06 8.61 3.63
N LEU A 48 -2.27 8.39 2.57
CA LEU A 48 -2.33 7.17 1.75
C LEU A 48 -2.03 5.93 2.59
N LEU A 49 -0.99 5.96 3.43
CA LEU A 49 -0.66 4.85 4.31
C LEU A 49 -1.77 4.56 5.31
N ARG A 50 -2.39 5.58 5.90
CA ARG A 50 -3.54 5.41 6.81
C ARG A 50 -4.73 4.74 6.11
N ILE A 51 -4.91 4.99 4.81
CA ILE A 51 -5.95 4.36 4.00
C ILE A 51 -5.58 2.91 3.63
N LEU A 52 -4.34 2.67 3.19
CA LEU A 52 -3.91 1.35 2.72
C LEU A 52 -3.76 0.32 3.83
N SER A 53 -3.38 0.74 5.04
CA SER A 53 -3.07 -0.19 6.13
C SER A 53 -4.24 -1.11 6.53
N PRO A 54 -5.48 -0.60 6.78
CA PRO A 54 -6.61 -1.48 7.07
C PRO A 54 -6.99 -2.37 5.88
N VAL A 55 -6.81 -1.90 4.64
CA VAL A 55 -7.04 -2.70 3.43
C VAL A 55 -6.08 -3.89 3.39
N LEU A 56 -4.79 -3.65 3.63
CA LEU A 56 -3.76 -4.70 3.61
C LEU A 56 -3.92 -5.71 4.74
N VAL A 57 -4.30 -5.25 5.93
CA VAL A 57 -4.65 -6.12 7.06
C VAL A 57 -5.85 -7.00 6.70
N TRP A 58 -6.91 -6.41 6.14
CA TRP A 58 -8.08 -7.19 5.72
C TRP A 58 -7.71 -8.23 4.65
N MET A 59 -6.93 -7.84 3.65
CA MET A 59 -6.46 -8.74 2.59
C MET A 59 -5.64 -9.90 3.17
N ARG A 60 -4.80 -9.62 4.17
CA ARG A 60 -4.01 -10.64 4.86
C ARG A 60 -4.90 -11.63 5.59
N ASP A 61 -5.83 -11.12 6.38
CA ASP A 61 -6.61 -11.91 7.33
C ASP A 61 -7.77 -12.66 6.65
N HIS A 62 -8.27 -12.16 5.53
CA HIS A 62 -9.47 -12.71 4.86
C HIS A 62 -9.25 -13.18 3.42
N ALA A 63 -8.24 -12.66 2.70
CA ALA A 63 -8.01 -12.99 1.29
C ALA A 63 -6.70 -13.77 1.06
N GLY A 64 -6.02 -14.20 2.13
CA GLY A 64 -4.79 -14.99 2.05
C GLY A 64 -3.58 -14.23 1.50
N LEU A 65 -3.63 -12.88 1.50
CA LEU A 65 -2.51 -12.07 1.06
C LEU A 65 -1.37 -12.15 2.08
N VAL A 66 -0.28 -12.81 1.72
CA VAL A 66 0.96 -12.72 2.51
C VAL A 66 1.61 -11.35 2.25
N LEU A 67 1.67 -10.52 3.29
CA LEU A 67 2.29 -9.20 3.26
C LEU A 67 3.83 -9.35 3.32
N ASP A 68 4.45 -9.51 2.16
CA ASP A 68 5.90 -9.54 1.98
C ASP A 68 6.42 -8.24 1.33
N HIS A 69 7.73 -8.19 1.07
CA HIS A 69 8.39 -7.06 0.42
C HIS A 69 7.78 -6.69 -0.94
N THR A 70 7.33 -7.69 -1.69
CA THR A 70 6.79 -7.53 -3.03
C THR A 70 5.34 -7.05 -2.95
N ALA A 71 4.51 -7.66 -2.11
CA ALA A 71 3.14 -7.23 -1.84
C ALA A 71 3.11 -5.76 -1.37
N VAL A 72 4.01 -5.36 -0.46
CA VAL A 72 4.13 -3.96 -0.03
C VAL A 72 4.44 -3.04 -1.22
N ARG A 73 5.40 -3.38 -2.08
CA ARG A 73 5.71 -2.58 -3.27
C ARG A 73 4.50 -2.44 -4.20
N PHE A 74 3.85 -3.56 -4.54
CA PHE A 74 2.66 -3.55 -5.39
C PHE A 74 1.53 -2.73 -4.77
N SER A 75 1.33 -2.77 -3.45
CA SER A 75 0.28 -2.00 -2.77
C SER A 75 0.42 -0.50 -2.89
N MET A 76 1.64 -0.01 -3.15
CA MET A 76 1.91 1.40 -3.33
C MET A 76 1.83 1.84 -4.80
N GLU A 77 1.67 0.93 -5.76
CA GLU A 77 1.49 1.29 -7.17
C GLU A 77 0.09 1.83 -7.43
N LEU A 78 -0.02 2.90 -8.24
CA LEU A 78 -1.32 3.49 -8.59
C LEU A 78 -2.27 2.45 -9.22
N SER A 79 -1.72 1.54 -10.03
CA SER A 79 -2.52 0.48 -10.67
C SER A 79 -3.17 -0.46 -9.66
N SER A 80 -2.46 -0.87 -8.62
CA SER A 80 -2.98 -1.73 -7.56
C SER A 80 -3.96 -0.99 -6.66
N VAL A 81 -3.69 0.29 -6.34
CA VAL A 81 -4.62 1.15 -5.59
C VAL A 81 -5.94 1.30 -6.36
N ALA A 82 -5.87 1.59 -7.66
CA ALA A 82 -7.04 1.71 -8.53
C ALA A 82 -7.81 0.39 -8.65
N ALA A 83 -7.11 -0.74 -8.83
CA ALA A 83 -7.73 -2.06 -8.92
C ALA A 83 -8.43 -2.45 -7.60
N LEU A 84 -7.82 -2.17 -6.45
CA LEU A 84 -8.45 -2.40 -5.14
C LEU A 84 -9.70 -1.53 -4.98
N ALA A 85 -9.58 -0.22 -5.25
CA ALA A 85 -10.67 0.74 -5.08
C ALA A 85 -11.89 0.45 -5.96
N THR A 86 -11.66 0.07 -7.21
CA THR A 86 -12.74 0.00 -8.22
C THR A 86 -13.20 -1.43 -8.49
N ARG A 87 -12.33 -2.42 -8.31
CA ARG A 87 -12.60 -3.83 -8.66
C ARG A 87 -12.42 -4.76 -7.48
N ARG A 88 -11.99 -4.29 -6.31
CA ARG A 88 -11.63 -5.15 -5.15
C ARG A 88 -10.64 -6.26 -5.54
N ARG A 89 -9.63 -5.90 -6.34
CA ARG A 89 -8.58 -6.83 -6.78
C ARG A 89 -7.20 -6.30 -6.46
N PHE A 90 -6.35 -7.18 -5.96
CA PHE A 90 -4.97 -6.87 -5.65
C PHE A 90 -4.02 -7.63 -6.57
N ARG A 91 -3.10 -6.91 -7.22
CA ARG A 91 -2.07 -7.52 -8.05
C ARG A 91 -0.90 -7.97 -7.19
N ARG A 92 -0.43 -9.19 -7.39
CA ARG A 92 0.72 -9.76 -6.69
C ARG A 92 1.62 -10.53 -7.65
N LEU A 93 2.93 -10.47 -7.43
CA LEU A 93 3.88 -11.34 -8.11
C LEU A 93 4.03 -12.66 -7.33
N ILE A 94 3.69 -13.79 -7.95
CA ILE A 94 3.89 -15.14 -7.41
C ILE A 94 4.65 -15.95 -8.46
N GLY A 95 5.83 -16.49 -8.09
CA GLY A 95 6.62 -17.32 -9.02
C GLY A 95 7.09 -16.60 -10.29
N GLY A 96 7.11 -15.26 -10.32
CA GLY A 96 7.44 -14.47 -11.50
C GLY A 96 6.25 -14.03 -12.34
N GLU A 97 5.03 -14.49 -12.02
CA GLU A 97 3.80 -14.10 -12.71
C GLU A 97 2.95 -13.15 -11.87
N ILE A 98 2.27 -12.21 -12.55
CA ILE A 98 1.34 -11.31 -11.90
C ILE A 98 -0.02 -12.00 -11.82
N VAL A 99 -0.47 -12.26 -10.60
CA VAL A 99 -1.80 -12.80 -10.30
C VAL A 99 -2.67 -11.73 -9.63
N GLU A 100 -3.98 -11.87 -9.77
CA GLU A 100 -4.96 -11.05 -9.05
C GLU A 100 -5.54 -11.85 -7.88
N ILE A 101 -5.54 -11.25 -6.69
CA ILE A 101 -6.24 -11.77 -5.51
C ILE A 101 -7.54 -11.00 -5.39
N GLU A 102 -8.66 -11.72 -5.41
CA GLU A 102 -9.98 -11.15 -5.32
C GLU A 102 -10.39 -10.90 -3.87
N ALA A 103 -11.09 -9.78 -3.64
CA ALA A 103 -11.46 -9.29 -2.32
C ALA A 103 -12.93 -8.85 -2.26
N TRP A 104 -13.82 -9.58 -2.94
CA TRP A 104 -15.24 -9.20 -3.10
C TRP A 104 -15.98 -8.97 -1.78
N ALA A 105 -15.60 -9.72 -0.74
CA ALA A 105 -16.19 -9.61 0.60
C ALA A 105 -15.67 -8.41 1.42
N MET A 106 -14.72 -7.62 0.89
CA MET A 106 -14.17 -6.47 1.60
C MET A 106 -15.27 -5.43 1.86
N PRO A 107 -15.51 -5.06 3.13
CA PRO A 107 -16.51 -4.07 3.48
C PRO A 107 -16.25 -2.73 2.80
N GLU A 108 -17.33 -2.07 2.35
CA GLU A 108 -17.24 -0.78 1.66
C GLU A 108 -16.52 0.28 2.50
N ALA A 109 -16.76 0.30 3.82
CA ALA A 109 -16.10 1.22 4.75
C ALA A 109 -14.57 1.11 4.78
N ILE A 110 -14.01 -0.05 4.42
CA ILE A 110 -12.56 -0.27 4.36
C ILE A 110 -11.98 0.19 3.01
N VAL A 111 -12.68 -0.08 1.90
CA VAL A 111 -12.17 0.18 0.54
C VAL A 111 -12.50 1.58 0.03
N TYR A 112 -13.65 2.15 0.38
CA TYR A 112 -14.13 3.45 -0.10
C TYR A 112 -13.13 4.61 0.09
N PRO A 113 -12.34 4.67 1.18
CA PRO A 113 -11.30 5.68 1.31
C PRO A 113 -10.24 5.64 0.18
N LEU A 114 -10.00 4.50 -0.47
CA LEU A 114 -9.15 4.41 -1.67
C LEU A 114 -9.81 5.09 -2.87
N ASN A 115 -11.13 4.97 -3.05
CA ASN A 115 -11.85 5.69 -4.10
C ASN A 115 -11.69 7.20 -3.91
N ARG A 116 -11.85 7.69 -2.68
CA ARG A 116 -11.64 9.11 -2.35
C ARG A 116 -10.20 9.56 -2.55
N TRP A 117 -9.22 8.68 -2.31
CA TRP A 117 -7.83 8.98 -2.64
C TRP A 117 -7.65 9.24 -4.14
N LEU A 118 -8.25 8.41 -4.99
CA LEU A 118 -8.17 8.55 -6.45
C LEU A 118 -8.90 9.81 -6.95
N ASP A 119 -10.08 10.12 -6.42
CA ASP A 119 -10.82 11.34 -6.77
C ASP A 119 -10.03 12.62 -6.41
N ASP A 120 -9.25 12.57 -5.34
CA ASP A 120 -8.44 13.70 -4.88
C ASP A 120 -7.11 13.82 -5.65
N LEU A 121 -6.72 12.83 -6.47
CA LEU A 121 -5.50 12.90 -7.27
C LEU A 121 -5.69 13.89 -8.44
N PRO A 122 -4.84 14.92 -8.57
CA PRO A 122 -4.95 15.86 -9.66
C PRO A 122 -4.87 15.16 -11.03
N GLY A 123 -5.86 15.43 -11.88
CA GLY A 123 -5.93 14.89 -13.24
C GLY A 123 -6.32 13.42 -13.34
N TYR A 124 -6.73 12.77 -12.24
CA TYR A 124 -7.30 11.41 -12.30
C TYR A 124 -8.73 11.45 -12.84
N ASP A 125 -9.03 10.60 -13.83
CA ASP A 125 -10.38 10.46 -14.38
C ASP A 125 -10.97 9.10 -13.99
N SER A 126 -11.97 9.09 -13.11
CA SER A 126 -12.60 7.85 -12.63
C SER A 126 -13.34 7.05 -13.72
N ARG A 127 -13.60 7.66 -14.88
CA ARG A 127 -14.24 7.01 -16.04
C ARG A 127 -13.25 6.23 -16.90
N LEU A 128 -11.94 6.46 -16.72
CA LEU A 128 -10.90 5.79 -17.48
C LEU A 128 -10.25 4.65 -16.66
N PRO A 129 -9.94 3.51 -17.30
CA PRO A 129 -9.10 2.51 -16.65
C PRO A 129 -7.71 3.09 -16.38
N VAL A 130 -7.01 2.56 -15.36
CA VAL A 130 -5.74 3.14 -14.88
C VAL A 130 -4.65 3.19 -15.96
N GLU A 131 -4.67 2.26 -16.91
CA GLU A 131 -3.74 2.17 -18.03
C GLU A 131 -3.95 3.26 -19.09
N ARG A 132 -5.12 3.92 -19.08
CA ARG A 132 -5.48 5.02 -19.99
C ARG A 132 -5.42 6.39 -19.32
N GLN A 133 -4.96 6.46 -18.08
CA GLN A 133 -4.76 7.73 -17.38
C GLN A 133 -3.63 8.53 -18.03
N THR A 134 -3.72 9.85 -17.95
CA THR A 134 -2.63 10.73 -18.39
C THR A 134 -1.44 10.65 -17.43
N ILE A 135 -0.29 11.21 -17.81
CA ILE A 135 0.91 11.21 -16.97
C ILE A 135 0.75 12.01 -15.66
N VAL A 136 -0.23 12.92 -15.58
CA VAL A 136 -0.42 13.84 -14.45
C VAL A 136 -0.74 13.08 -13.15
N PRO A 137 -1.82 12.28 -13.05
CA PRO A 137 -2.12 11.53 -11.83
C PRO A 137 -1.03 10.50 -11.49
N LEU A 138 -0.40 9.88 -12.49
CA LEU A 138 0.73 8.96 -12.29
C LEU A 138 1.89 9.67 -11.58
N ARG A 139 2.25 10.87 -12.05
CA ARG A 139 3.32 11.67 -11.48
C ARG A 139 2.98 12.15 -10.07
N HIS A 140 1.75 12.60 -9.82
CA HIS A 140 1.31 13.00 -8.48
C HIS A 140 1.36 11.84 -7.49
N HIS A 141 0.84 10.66 -7.87
CA HIS A 141 0.91 9.47 -7.03
C HIS A 141 2.35 9.01 -6.81
N ALA A 142 3.19 9.03 -7.85
CA ALA A 142 4.61 8.72 -7.71
C ALA A 142 5.35 9.73 -6.82
N ASN A 143 4.94 11.00 -6.79
CA ASN A 143 5.50 11.99 -5.87
C ASN A 143 5.18 11.69 -4.41
N VAL A 144 4.01 11.08 -4.15
CA VAL A 144 3.61 10.63 -2.82
C VAL A 144 4.39 9.39 -2.40
N VAL A 145 4.65 8.46 -3.32
CA VAL A 145 5.18 7.12 -3.02
C VAL A 145 6.70 6.98 -3.19
N PHE A 146 7.28 7.53 -4.26
CA PHE A 146 8.62 7.17 -4.75
C PHE A 146 9.60 8.35 -4.82
N PHE A 147 9.16 9.58 -5.05
CA PHE A 147 10.12 10.68 -5.08
C PHE A 147 10.68 10.89 -3.68
N GLY A 148 12.00 10.80 -3.56
CA GLY A 148 12.75 10.67 -2.32
C GLY A 148 13.88 9.63 -2.41
N ALA A 149 13.92 8.77 -3.42
CA ALA A 149 15.15 8.05 -3.75
C ALA A 149 16.17 9.06 -4.33
N PRO A 150 17.46 9.02 -3.92
CA PRO A 150 18.48 9.74 -4.68
C PRO A 150 18.50 9.20 -6.11
N ALA A 151 18.76 10.10 -7.06
CA ALA A 151 19.15 9.74 -8.42
C ALA A 151 20.38 8.84 -8.42
#